data_AF-A0A969GDB0-F1
#
_entry.id   AF-A0A969GDB0-F1
#
_cell.length_a   1.000
_cell.length_b   1.000
_cell.length_c   1.000
_cell.angle_alpha   90.00
_cell.angle_beta   90.00
_cell.angle_gamma   90.00
#
_symmetry.space_group_name_H-M   'P 1'
#
loop_
_entity.id
_entity.type
_entity.pdbx_description
1 polymer ?
#
loop_
_entity_poly.entity_id
_entity_poly.type
_entity_poly.pdbx_seq_one_letter_code
_entity_poly.pdbx_strand_id
1 'polypeptide(L)'
;MADKLTSVESFKIYEDGKHRRYQLLFGVNGGAFAIAKLFSDAEAVALLGNLTLSQLALGMLIFTVVMTADIFMFGEKMRQNYLKSLFGTQGKIVLFVIGFLICAGWFFVI
;
A
#
# COMPACT_ATOMS: atom_id res chain seq x y z
N MET A 1 0.90 11.91 -30.77
CA MET A 1 -0.40 12.57 -30.59
C MET A 1 -1.09 11.86 -29.44
N ALA A 2 -1.23 12.51 -28.28
CA ALA A 2 -2.01 11.94 -27.19
C ALA A 2 -3.48 12.06 -27.58
N ASP A 3 -4.12 10.94 -27.92
CA ASP A 3 -5.57 10.90 -28.04
C ASP A 3 -6.16 11.42 -26.73
N LYS A 4 -7.05 12.41 -26.84
CA LYS A 4 -7.78 12.93 -25.69
C LYS A 4 -8.72 11.82 -25.21
N LEU A 5 -8.23 11.01 -24.26
CA LEU A 5 -9.07 10.07 -23.53
C LEU A 5 -10.30 10.81 -23.01
N THR A 6 -11.46 10.18 -23.14
CA THR A 6 -12.68 10.71 -22.55
C THR A 6 -12.54 10.79 -21.03
N SER A 7 -13.35 11.64 -20.39
CA SER A 7 -13.37 11.73 -18.92
C SER A 7 -13.71 10.37 -18.28
N VAL A 8 -14.56 9.59 -18.92
CA VAL A 8 -14.95 8.23 -18.49
C VAL A 8 -13.78 7.27 -18.53
N GLU A 9 -13.03 7.22 -19.63
CA GLU A 9 -11.85 6.35 -19.77
C GLU A 9 -10.75 6.75 -18.79
N SER A 10 -10.52 8.06 -18.63
CA SER A 10 -9.55 8.59 -17.67
C SER A 10 -9.89 8.20 -16.23
N PHE A 11 -11.16 8.26 -15.87
CA PHE A 11 -11.64 7.83 -14.55
C PHE A 11 -11.48 6.32 -14.36
N LYS A 12 -11.81 5.52 -15.38
CA LYS A 12 -11.65 4.06 -15.33
C LYS A 12 -10.18 3.64 -15.13
N ILE A 13 -9.26 4.21 -15.90
CA ILE A 13 -7.81 3.96 -15.76
C ILE A 13 -7.33 4.33 -14.36
N TYR A 14 -7.83 5.43 -13.80
CA TYR A 14 -7.51 5.83 -12.44
C TYR A 14 -8.02 4.82 -11.40
N GLU A 15 -9.28 4.41 -11.48
CA GLU A 15 -9.86 3.46 -10.53
C GLU A 15 -9.16 2.10 -10.60
N ASP A 16 -8.91 1.56 -11.79
CA ASP A 16 -8.21 0.29 -11.98
C ASP A 16 -6.78 0.36 -11.43
N GLY A 17 -6.06 1.44 -11.75
CA GLY A 17 -4.69 1.66 -11.28
C GLY A 17 -4.59 1.91 -9.77
N LYS A 18 -5.59 2.58 -9.18
CA LYS A 18 -5.74 2.78 -7.74
C LYS A 18 -6.01 1.43 -7.07
N HIS A 19 -6.99 0.68 -7.56
CA HIS A 19 -7.39 -0.61 -7.01
C HIS A 19 -6.22 -1.60 -6.93
N ARG A 20 -5.47 -1.77 -8.02
CA ARG A 20 -4.31 -2.68 -8.07
C ARG A 20 -3.25 -2.36 -7.01
N ARG A 21 -2.99 -1.07 -6.75
CA ARG A 21 -2.00 -0.65 -5.77
C ARG A 21 -2.47 -0.86 -4.34
N TYR A 22 -3.73 -0.52 -4.05
CA TYR A 22 -4.32 -0.82 -2.73
C TYR A 22 -4.39 -2.33 -2.48
N GLN A 23 -4.73 -3.12 -3.50
CA GLN A 23 -4.73 -4.58 -3.41
C GLN A 23 -3.33 -5.12 -3.08
N LEU A 24 -2.28 -4.58 -3.70
CA LEU A 24 -0.90 -4.96 -3.38
C LEU A 24 -0.52 -4.54 -1.96
N LEU A 25 -0.81 -3.30 -1.56
CA LEU A 25 -0.55 -2.80 -0.21
C LEU A 25 -1.19 -3.70 0.85
N PHE A 26 -2.49 -3.97 0.73
CA PHE A 26 -3.22 -4.78 1.70
C PHE A 26 -2.90 -6.26 1.59
N GLY A 27 -2.68 -6.79 0.39
CA GLY A 27 -2.35 -8.20 0.17
C GLY A 27 -1.02 -8.58 0.81
N VAL A 28 0.02 -7.78 0.62
CA VAL A 28 1.34 -8.02 1.22
C VAL A 28 1.28 -7.82 2.74
N ASN A 29 0.62 -6.76 3.23
CA ASN A 29 0.42 -6.55 4.67
C ASN A 29 -0.35 -7.69 5.34
N GLY A 30 -1.48 -8.13 4.75
CA GLY A 30 -2.27 -9.23 5.28
C GLY A 30 -1.51 -10.56 5.27
N GLY A 31 -0.75 -10.84 4.21
CA GLY A 31 0.12 -12.01 4.14
C GLY A 31 1.23 -11.99 5.21
N ALA A 32 1.89 -10.84 5.39
CA ALA A 32 2.88 -10.66 6.44
C ALA A 32 2.28 -10.83 7.85
N PHE A 33 1.07 -10.32 8.10
CA PHE A 33 0.38 -10.54 9.38
C PHE A 33 0.02 -12.01 9.61
N ALA A 34 -0.39 -12.73 8.57
CA ALA A 34 -0.64 -14.17 8.68
C ALA A 34 0.64 -14.93 9.06
N ILE A 35 1.78 -14.57 8.45
CA ILE A 35 3.10 -15.11 8.80
C ILE A 35 3.46 -14.75 10.25
N ALA A 36 3.32 -13.49 10.64
CA ALA A 36 3.58 -13.02 12.01
C ALA A 36 2.76 -13.79 13.05
N LYS A 37 1.51 -14.11 12.75
CA LYS A 37 0.67 -14.96 13.61
C LYS A 37 1.23 -16.37 13.74
N LEU A 38 1.74 -16.98 12.68
CA LEU A 38 2.39 -18.29 12.76
C LEU A 38 3.62 -18.24 13.66
N PHE A 39 4.43 -17.17 13.62
CA PHE A 39 5.58 -17.00 14.53
C PHE A 39 5.22 -16.91 16.02
N SER A 40 3.95 -16.64 16.37
CA SER A 40 3.52 -16.65 17.77
C SER A 40 3.34 -18.06 18.35
N ASP A 41 3.35 -19.11 17.50
CA ASP A 41 3.41 -20.51 17.91
C ASP A 41 4.87 -20.98 18.01
N ALA A 42 5.25 -21.54 19.18
CA ALA A 42 6.64 -21.88 19.52
C ALA A 42 7.32 -22.87 18.56
N GLU A 43 6.56 -23.70 17.83
CA GLU A 43 7.08 -24.67 16.86
C GLU A 43 7.34 -24.06 15.47
N ALA A 44 6.80 -22.87 15.17
CA ALA A 44 6.89 -22.24 13.85
C ALA A 44 8.22 -21.54 13.58
N VAL A 45 8.99 -21.20 14.62
CA VAL A 45 10.29 -20.51 14.50
C VAL A 45 11.28 -21.33 13.65
N ALA A 46 11.20 -22.65 13.67
CA ALA A 46 12.06 -23.53 12.87
C ALA A 46 11.71 -23.57 11.37
N LEU A 47 10.48 -23.19 10.97
CA LEU A 47 9.96 -23.31 9.60
C LEU A 47 10.36 -22.14 8.67
N LEU A 48 10.82 -21.01 9.23
CA LEU A 48 11.06 -19.78 8.47
C LEU A 48 12.53 -19.29 8.50
N GLY A 49 13.44 -20.13 8.99
CA GLY A 49 14.88 -19.84 9.03
C GLY A 49 15.24 -18.76 10.07
N ASN A 50 16.13 -17.83 9.69
CA ASN A 50 16.64 -16.77 10.57
C ASN A 50 15.79 -15.48 10.58
N LEU A 51 14.62 -15.48 9.95
CA LEU A 51 13.77 -14.30 9.90
C LEU A 51 13.10 -14.07 11.25
N THR A 52 13.41 -12.94 11.90
CA THR A 52 12.76 -12.56 13.15
C THR A 52 11.50 -11.75 12.91
N LEU A 53 10.58 -11.74 13.89
CA LEU A 53 9.36 -10.94 13.83
C LEU A 53 9.66 -9.44 13.69
N SER A 54 10.70 -8.94 14.37
CA SER A 54 11.14 -7.54 14.25
C SER A 54 11.71 -7.21 12.86
N GLN A 55 12.44 -8.15 12.23
CA GLN A 55 12.93 -7.97 10.84
C GLN A 55 11.77 -7.91 9.84
N LEU A 56 10.76 -8.78 10.01
CA LEU A 56 9.54 -8.74 9.22
C LEU A 56 8.81 -7.41 9.40
N ALA A 57 8.59 -6.98 10.64
CA ALA A 57 7.91 -5.72 10.94
C ALA A 57 8.63 -4.50 10.34
N LEU A 58 9.97 -4.44 10.44
CA LEU A 58 10.76 -3.38 9.83
C LEU A 58 10.64 -3.38 8.29
N GLY A 59 10.69 -4.56 7.67
CA GLY A 59 10.45 -4.70 6.22
C GLY A 59 9.07 -4.19 5.81
N MET A 60 8.05 -4.49 6.62
CA MET A 60 6.68 -4.06 6.38
C MET A 60 6.45 -2.56 6.59
N LEU A 61 7.14 -1.93 7.54
CA LEU A 61 7.18 -0.47 7.67
C LEU A 61 7.72 0.18 6.39
N ILE A 62 8.90 -0.26 5.94
CA ILE A 62 9.55 0.28 4.74
C ILE A 62 8.67 0.08 3.51
N PHE A 63 8.13 -1.13 3.32
CA PHE A 63 7.22 -1.44 2.22
C PHE A 63 5.98 -0.54 2.23
N THR A 64 5.36 -0.33 3.38
CA THR A 64 4.16 0.51 3.52
C THR A 64 4.45 1.96 3.17
N VAL A 65 5.60 2.50 3.59
CA VAL A 65 6.03 3.87 3.22
C VAL A 65 6.25 3.97 1.71
N VAL A 66 6.95 3.02 1.10
CA VAL A 66 7.20 3.00 -0.35
C VAL A 66 5.89 2.91 -1.14
N MET A 67 4.97 2.03 -0.73
CA MET A 67 3.66 1.89 -1.37
C MET A 67 2.80 3.14 -1.21
N THR A 68 2.84 3.78 -0.05
CA THR A 68 2.12 5.04 0.19
C THR A 68 2.66 6.14 -0.75
N ALA A 69 3.97 6.22 -0.91
CA ALA A 69 4.61 7.15 -1.85
C ALA A 69 4.24 6.84 -3.32
N ASP A 70 4.28 5.58 -3.75
CA ASP A 70 3.88 5.17 -5.10
C ASP A 70 2.41 5.53 -5.39
N ILE A 71 1.48 5.24 -4.47
CA ILE A 71 0.06 5.57 -4.65
C ILE A 71 -0.13 7.10 -4.72
N PHE A 72 0.61 7.86 -3.91
CA PHE A 72 0.54 9.32 -3.94
C PHE A 72 1.04 9.87 -5.28
N MET A 73 2.21 9.42 -5.74
CA MET A 73 2.79 9.81 -7.03
C MET A 73 1.89 9.42 -8.19
N PHE A 74 1.28 8.23 -8.15
CA PHE A 74 0.31 7.80 -9.15
C PHE A 74 -0.93 8.70 -9.15
N GLY A 75 -1.49 9.00 -7.98
CA GLY A 75 -2.64 9.89 -7.85
C GLY A 75 -2.37 11.29 -8.41
N GLU A 76 -1.22 11.88 -8.08
CA GLU A 76 -0.79 13.17 -8.63
C GLU A 76 -0.56 13.12 -10.15
N LYS A 77 0.10 12.07 -10.65
CA LYS A 77 0.30 11.88 -12.08
C LYS A 77 -1.03 11.80 -12.84
N MET A 78 -2.03 11.10 -12.29
CA MET A 78 -3.36 10.98 -12.89
C MET A 78 -4.12 12.31 -12.84
N ARG A 79 -4.00 13.05 -11.74
CA ARG A 79 -4.57 14.39 -11.59
C ARG A 79 -4.00 15.40 -12.59
N GLN A 80 -2.69 15.38 -12.81
CA GLN A 80 -2.00 16.34 -13.66
C GLN A 80 -2.17 16.04 -15.15
N ASN A 81 -2.12 14.76 -15.54
CA ASN A 81 -2.08 14.37 -16.96
C ASN A 81 -3.45 13.99 -17.57
N TYR A 82 -4.46 13.66 -16.75
CA TYR A 82 -5.74 13.15 -17.26
C TYR A 82 -6.92 14.02 -16.79
N LEU A 83 -7.19 14.07 -15.47
CA LEU A 83 -8.35 14.77 -14.93
C LEU A 83 -8.02 15.46 -13.60
N LYS A 84 -8.08 16.79 -13.57
CA LYS A 84 -7.75 17.60 -12.38
C LYS A 84 -8.62 17.33 -11.15
N SER A 85 -9.79 16.73 -11.33
CA SER A 85 -10.71 16.34 -10.25
C SER A 85 -10.30 15.03 -9.55
N LEU A 86 -9.41 14.24 -10.16
CA LEU A 86 -8.90 13.02 -9.55
C LEU A 86 -7.95 13.33 -8.40
N PHE A 87 -7.88 12.41 -7.43
CA PHE A 87 -6.98 12.50 -6.29
C PHE A 87 -7.04 13.86 -5.55
N GLY A 88 -8.28 14.25 -5.23
CA GLY A 88 -8.56 15.43 -4.41
C GLY A 88 -8.01 15.29 -2.98
N THR A 89 -8.14 16.36 -2.19
CA THR A 89 -7.62 16.43 -0.83
C THR A 89 -8.12 15.28 0.06
N GLN A 90 -9.37 14.85 -0.12
CA GLN A 90 -9.93 13.70 0.58
C GLN A 90 -9.16 12.41 0.29
N GLY A 91 -8.84 12.14 -0.98
CA GLY A 91 -8.08 10.94 -1.38
C GLY A 91 -6.65 10.94 -0.83
N LYS A 92 -6.02 12.11 -0.72
CA LYS A 92 -4.70 12.27 -0.09
C LYS A 92 -4.76 11.97 1.40
N ILE A 93 -5.73 12.55 2.11
CA ILE A 93 -5.92 12.32 3.55
C ILE A 93 -6.14 10.84 3.82
N VAL A 94 -7.03 10.19 3.09
CA VAL A 94 -7.31 8.75 3.25
C VAL A 94 -6.04 7.91 3.04
N LEU A 95 -5.25 8.20 2.00
CA LEU A 95 -3.99 7.50 1.76
C LEU A 95 -3.02 7.65 2.93
N PHE A 96 -2.81 8.87 3.43
CA PHE A 96 -1.90 9.11 4.55
C PHE A 96 -2.38 8.45 5.84
N VAL A 97 -3.68 8.50 6.13
CA VAL A 97 -4.25 7.84 7.32
C VAL A 97 -4.10 6.33 7.23
N ILE A 98 -4.37 5.72 6.07
CA ILE A 98 -4.18 4.27 5.87
C ILE A 98 -2.72 3.89 6.03
N GLY A 99 -1.80 4.60 5.36
CA GLY A 99 -0.37 4.35 5.47
C GLY A 99 0.13 4.48 6.91
N PHE A 100 -0.31 5.52 7.63
CA PHE A 100 0.02 5.74 9.03
C PHE A 100 -0.50 4.62 9.93
N LEU A 101 -1.75 4.19 9.78
CA LEU A 101 -2.34 3.13 10.59
C LEU A 101 -1.64 1.79 10.39
N ILE A 102 -1.31 1.44 9.14
CA ILE A 102 -0.56 0.21 8.85
C ILE A 102 0.84 0.30 9.47
N CYS A 103 1.53 1.44 9.30
CA CYS A 103 2.84 1.63 9.91
C CYS A 103 2.79 1.55 11.44
N ALA A 104 1.81 2.20 12.08
CA ALA A 104 1.63 2.12 13.52
C ALA A 104 1.42 0.67 13.99
N GLY A 105 0.63 -0.11 13.24
CA GLY A 105 0.44 -1.54 13.51
C GLY A 105 1.75 -2.32 13.54
N TRP A 106 2.62 -2.13 12.55
CA TRP A 106 3.93 -2.79 12.51
C TRP A 106 4.93 -2.23 13.52
N PHE A 107 4.87 -0.94 13.84
CA PHE A 107 5.71 -0.34 14.85
C PHE A 107 5.48 -0.97 16.23
N PHE A 108 4.22 -1.32 16.57
CA PHE A 108 3.92 -2.01 17.83
C PHE A 108 4.36 -3.47 17.88
N VAL A 109 4.80 -4.05 16.75
CA VAL A 109 5.33 -5.43 16.67
C VAL A 109 6.84 -5.48 16.91
N ILE A 110 7.54 -4.35 16.76
CA ILE A 110 8.98 -4.21 16.99
C ILE A 110 9.26 -4.13 18.49
#